data_AF-A0A958LVI7-F1
#
_entry.id   AF-A0A958LVI7-F1
#
_cell.length_a   1.000
_cell.length_b   1.000
_cell.length_c   1.000
_cell.angle_alpha   90.00
_cell.angle_beta   90.00
_cell.angle_gamma   90.00
#
_symmetry.space_group_name_H-M   'P 1'
#
loop_
_entity.id
_entity.type
_entity.pdbx_description
1 polymer ?
#
loop_
_entity_poly.entity_id
_entity_poly.type
_entity_poly.pdbx_seq_one_letter_code
_entity_poly.pdbx_strand_id
1 'polypeptide(L)'
;MVGIKDPIREAVPGAVRQCFQAGVRVRMITGDNPATAVAIAKEAGILEEDWVKKGKDDCTVMTGAEFRDFVGGLDQDEDGADVVRNLENFKKVRDQLKVLARSSPTDKYIMATGLKQLHHVVAMTGDGTNDAP
;
A
#
# COMPACT_ATOMS: atom_id res chain seq x y z
N MET A 1 2.69 -30.74 1.84
CA MET A 1 2.68 -29.31 2.22
C MET A 1 1.41 -28.71 1.64
N VAL A 2 0.44 -28.36 2.48
CA VAL A 2 -0.87 -27.83 2.05
C VAL A 2 -0.85 -26.34 2.30
N GLY A 3 -0.85 -25.53 1.25
CA GLY A 3 -0.99 -24.08 1.35
C GLY A 3 -2.47 -23.73 1.17
N ILE A 4 -3.09 -23.18 2.21
CA ILE A 4 -4.44 -22.59 2.09
C ILE A 4 -4.23 -21.22 1.45
N LYS A 5 -4.53 -21.11 0.16
CA LYS A 5 -4.62 -19.84 -0.56
C LYS A 5 -6.07 -19.36 -0.42
N ASP A 6 -6.30 -18.17 0.10
CA ASP A 6 -7.60 -17.52 -0.01
C ASP A 6 -7.74 -16.99 -1.45
N PRO A 7 -8.62 -17.58 -2.28
CA PRO A 7 -8.77 -17.14 -3.66
C PRO A 7 -9.33 -15.72 -3.69
N ILE A 8 -8.88 -14.93 -4.66
CA ILE A 8 -9.46 -13.61 -4.87
C ILE A 8 -10.94 -13.77 -5.26
N ARG A 9 -11.81 -12.91 -4.76
CA ARG A 9 -13.21 -12.89 -5.21
C ARG A 9 -13.26 -12.52 -6.69
N GLU A 10 -14.05 -13.25 -7.48
CA GLU A 10 -14.14 -13.09 -8.94
C GLU A 10 -14.44 -11.65 -9.40
N ALA A 11 -15.17 -10.88 -8.59
CA ALA A 11 -15.52 -9.49 -8.91
C ALA A 11 -14.35 -8.49 -8.75
N VAL A 12 -13.28 -8.83 -8.02
CA VAL A 12 -12.22 -7.88 -7.65
C VAL A 12 -11.47 -7.31 -8.86
N PRO A 13 -11.01 -8.12 -9.84
CA PRO A 13 -10.29 -7.57 -10.99
C PRO A 13 -11.14 -6.58 -11.80
N GLY A 14 -12.44 -6.83 -11.91
CA GLY A 14 -13.40 -5.92 -12.54
C GLY A 14 -13.53 -4.60 -11.79
N ALA A 15 -13.65 -4.64 -10.46
CA ALA A 15 -13.73 -3.46 -9.62
C ALA A 15 -12.43 -2.62 -9.67
N VAL A 16 -11.26 -3.27 -9.59
CA VAL A 16 -9.95 -2.61 -9.71
C VAL A 16 -9.83 -1.88 -11.06
N ARG A 17 -10.23 -2.52 -12.16
CA ARG A 17 -10.23 -1.91 -13.49
C ARG A 17 -11.13 -0.67 -13.56
N GLN A 18 -12.34 -0.73 -12.99
CA GLN A 18 -13.25 0.41 -12.96
C GLN A 18 -12.65 1.58 -12.17
N CYS A 19 -12.02 1.31 -11.02
CA CYS A 19 -11.30 2.34 -10.26
C CYS A 19 -10.22 3.03 -11.10
N PHE A 20 -9.38 2.27 -11.82
CA PHE A 20 -8.36 2.85 -12.68
C PHE A 20 -8.96 3.69 -13.82
N GLN A 21 -10.04 3.22 -14.46
CA GLN A 21 -10.74 3.97 -15.50
C GLN A 21 -11.35 5.28 -14.98
N ALA A 22 -11.74 5.31 -13.71
CA ALA A 22 -12.21 6.52 -13.02
C ALA A 22 -11.09 7.44 -12.52
N GLY A 23 -9.81 7.12 -12.79
CA GLY A 23 -8.66 7.89 -12.32
C GLY A 23 -8.29 7.66 -10.85
N VAL A 24 -8.85 6.64 -10.21
CA VAL A 24 -8.56 6.28 -8.81
C VAL A 24 -7.37 5.33 -8.74
N ARG A 25 -6.36 5.68 -7.93
CA ARG A 25 -5.21 4.79 -7.65
C ARG A 25 -5.58 3.75 -6.60
N VAL A 26 -5.57 2.47 -6.97
CA VAL A 26 -5.75 1.33 -6.07
C VAL A 26 -4.39 0.81 -5.59
N ARG A 27 -4.27 0.55 -4.28
CA ARG A 27 -3.07 -0.05 -3.67
C ARG A 27 -3.48 -1.19 -2.75
N MET A 28 -2.70 -2.26 -2.73
CA MET A 28 -2.86 -3.37 -1.79
C MET A 28 -1.97 -3.14 -0.57
N ILE A 29 -2.54 -3.27 0.63
CA ILE A 29 -1.81 -3.26 1.89
C ILE A 29 -2.20 -4.53 2.65
N THR A 30 -1.24 -5.44 2.87
CA THR A 30 -1.50 -6.77 3.45
C THR A 30 -0.41 -7.18 4.45
N GLY A 31 -0.78 -8.00 5.43
CA GLY A 31 0.15 -8.66 6.36
C GLY A 31 0.88 -9.87 5.75
N ASP A 32 0.48 -10.29 4.54
CA ASP A 32 1.10 -11.42 3.84
C ASP A 32 2.57 -11.19 3.51
N ASN A 33 3.27 -12.28 3.24
CA ASN A 33 4.63 -12.20 2.72
C ASN A 33 4.64 -11.57 1.30
N PRO A 34 5.76 -10.96 0.86
CA PRO A 34 5.82 -10.27 -0.43
C PRO A 34 5.50 -11.15 -1.64
N ALA A 35 5.92 -12.42 -1.65
CA ALA A 35 5.67 -13.30 -2.78
C ALA A 35 4.17 -13.58 -2.96
N THR A 36 3.46 -13.85 -1.87
CA THR A 36 2.01 -14.03 -1.85
C THR A 36 1.30 -12.73 -2.23
N ALA A 37 1.69 -11.60 -1.64
CA ALA A 37 1.09 -10.30 -1.94
C ALA A 37 1.23 -9.91 -3.43
N VAL A 38 2.40 -10.14 -4.03
CA VAL A 38 2.62 -9.92 -5.46
C VAL A 38 1.72 -10.80 -6.32
N ALA A 39 1.62 -12.10 -5.98
CA ALA A 39 0.77 -13.02 -6.73
C ALA A 39 -0.70 -12.58 -6.71
N ILE A 40 -1.23 -12.23 -5.53
CA ILE A 40 -2.61 -11.75 -5.38
C ILE A 40 -2.79 -10.40 -6.08
N ALA A 41 -1.82 -9.49 -5.99
CA ALA A 41 -1.92 -8.19 -6.64
C ALA A 41 -1.91 -8.27 -8.18
N LYS A 42 -1.18 -9.26 -8.75
CA LYS A 42 -1.27 -9.57 -10.20
C LYS A 42 -2.63 -10.13 -10.56
N GLU A 43 -3.14 -11.08 -9.78
CA GLU A 43 -4.47 -11.67 -9.98
C GLU A 43 -5.59 -10.62 -9.87
N ALA A 44 -5.44 -9.65 -8.96
CA ALA A 44 -6.34 -8.51 -8.78
C ALA A 44 -6.24 -7.45 -9.90
N GLY A 45 -5.21 -7.53 -10.76
CA GLY A 45 -4.90 -6.50 -11.75
C GLY A 45 -4.34 -5.19 -11.17
N ILE A 46 -3.90 -5.18 -9.91
CA ILE A 46 -3.22 -4.02 -9.28
C ILE A 46 -1.79 -3.91 -9.80
N LEU A 47 -1.10 -5.05 -9.92
CA LEU A 47 0.19 -5.18 -10.59
C LEU A 47 0.01 -5.76 -11.98
N GLU A 48 0.89 -5.37 -12.89
CA GLU A 48 1.02 -5.97 -14.21
C GLU A 48 1.45 -7.46 -14.09
N GLU A 49 0.90 -8.35 -14.93
CA GLU A 49 1.16 -9.79 -14.86
C GLU A 49 2.66 -10.12 -15.01
N ASP A 50 3.36 -9.38 -15.86
CA ASP A 50 4.79 -9.49 -16.14
C ASP A 50 5.65 -8.62 -15.22
N TRP A 51 5.05 -7.95 -14.22
CA TRP A 51 5.80 -7.12 -13.29
C TRP A 51 6.92 -7.92 -12.60
N VAL A 52 8.10 -7.33 -12.61
CA VAL A 52 9.31 -7.79 -11.91
C VAL A 52 9.97 -6.59 -11.25
N LYS A 53 10.55 -6.79 -10.06
CA LYS A 53 11.23 -5.71 -9.32
C LYS A 53 12.43 -5.18 -10.10
N LYS A 54 12.43 -3.89 -10.42
CA LYS A 54 13.46 -3.22 -11.23
C LYS A 54 14.52 -2.56 -10.35
N GLY A 55 15.42 -3.37 -9.80
CA GLY A 55 16.52 -2.88 -8.96
C GLY A 55 16.08 -2.49 -7.54
N LYS A 56 16.99 -1.85 -6.79
CA LYS A 56 16.78 -1.53 -5.38
C LYS A 56 15.91 -0.30 -5.15
N ASP A 57 15.88 0.63 -6.09
CA ASP A 57 15.13 1.89 -5.99
C ASP A 57 13.66 1.75 -6.41
N ASP A 58 13.26 0.58 -6.91
CA ASP A 58 11.88 0.28 -7.27
C ASP A 58 11.00 0.16 -6.03
N CYS A 59 10.17 1.18 -5.82
CA CYS A 59 9.24 1.28 -4.70
C CYS A 59 7.86 0.70 -5.03
N THR A 60 7.68 0.02 -6.16
CA THR A 60 6.37 -0.53 -6.57
C THR A 60 5.83 -1.54 -5.56
N VAL A 61 6.73 -2.35 -4.98
CA VAL A 61 6.43 -3.33 -3.94
C VAL A 61 7.44 -3.19 -2.81
N MET A 62 6.93 -2.91 -1.62
CA MET A 62 7.72 -2.75 -0.39
C MET A 62 7.13 -3.61 0.73
N THR A 63 7.98 -3.98 1.69
CA THR A 63 7.53 -4.46 3.00
C THR A 63 7.25 -3.29 3.93
N GLY A 64 6.45 -3.50 4.99
CA GLY A 64 6.23 -2.49 6.04
C GLY A 64 7.53 -1.98 6.69
N ALA A 65 8.54 -2.86 6.85
CA ALA A 65 9.85 -2.46 7.35
C ALA A 65 10.58 -1.52 6.36
N GLU A 66 10.70 -1.92 5.09
CA GLU A 66 11.32 -1.07 4.05
C GLU A 66 10.60 0.27 3.92
N PHE A 67 9.26 0.28 3.99
CA PHE A 67 8.47 1.49 3.92
C PHE A 67 8.74 2.45 5.08
N ARG A 68 8.74 1.95 6.33
CA ARG A 68 9.03 2.78 7.52
C ARG A 68 10.44 3.34 7.48
N ASP A 69 11.43 2.53 7.12
CA ASP A 69 12.81 2.98 7.02
C ASP A 69 12.96 4.04 5.91
N PHE A 70 12.25 3.87 4.80
CA PHE A 70 12.30 4.79 3.67
C PHE A 70 11.65 6.15 3.97
N VAL A 71 10.51 6.18 4.65
CA VAL A 71 9.77 7.42 4.94
C VAL A 71 10.08 8.02 6.32
N GLY A 72 10.79 7.27 7.18
CA GLY A 72 11.22 7.72 8.50
C GLY A 72 10.15 7.71 9.60
N GLY A 73 8.97 7.14 9.33
CA GLY A 73 7.84 7.10 10.26
C GLY A 73 7.04 8.41 10.33
N LEU A 74 6.39 8.64 11.47
CA LEU A 74 5.67 9.87 11.79
C LEU A 74 6.49 10.77 12.70
N ASP A 75 6.23 12.06 12.57
CA ASP A 75 6.64 13.14 13.45
C ASP A 75 5.42 14.02 13.76
N GLN A 76 5.59 15.05 14.58
CA GLN A 76 4.56 16.05 14.83
C GLN A 76 4.98 17.41 14.29
N ASP A 77 4.06 18.14 13.68
CA ASP A 77 4.27 19.54 13.31
C ASP A 77 4.12 20.49 14.52
N GLU A 78 4.24 21.79 14.28
CA GLU A 78 4.16 22.82 15.34
C GLU A 78 2.79 22.86 16.04
N ASP A 79 1.74 22.42 15.36
CA ASP A 79 0.37 22.33 15.87
C ASP A 79 0.07 20.98 16.55
N GLY A 80 1.05 20.08 16.58
CA GLY A 80 0.95 18.74 17.17
C GLY A 80 0.25 17.71 16.29
N ALA A 81 0.05 18.00 15.00
CA ALA A 81 -0.54 17.07 14.06
C ALA A 81 0.50 16.07 13.54
N ASP A 82 0.10 14.81 13.40
CA ASP A 82 0.97 13.76 12.86
C ASP A 82 1.28 14.03 11.38
N VAL A 83 2.57 14.05 11.05
CA VAL A 83 3.10 14.26 9.69
C VAL A 83 4.15 13.21 9.35
N VAL A 84 4.31 12.88 8.07
CA VAL A 84 5.37 11.96 7.65
C VAL A 84 6.73 12.66 7.69
N ARG A 85 7.70 12.04 8.37
CA ARG A 85 9.03 12.64 8.60
C ARG A 85 9.78 12.96 7.30
N ASN A 86 9.78 12.04 6.33
CA ASN A 86 10.44 12.26 5.04
C ASN A 86 9.42 12.36 3.90
N LEU A 87 8.84 13.55 3.75
CA LEU A 87 7.82 13.82 2.74
C LEU A 87 8.34 13.66 1.30
N GLU A 88 9.62 13.94 1.04
CA GLU A 88 10.23 13.76 -0.29
C GLU A 88 10.28 12.29 -0.70
N ASN A 89 10.67 11.40 0.22
CA ASN A 89 10.59 9.96 -0.02
C ASN A 89 9.14 9.49 -0.10
N PHE A 90 8.25 10.03 0.73
CA PHE A 90 6.83 9.71 0.67
C PHE A 90 6.19 10.08 -0.69
N LYS A 91 6.62 11.19 -1.33
CA LYS A 91 6.18 11.54 -2.69
C LYS A 91 6.52 10.45 -3.71
N LYS A 92 7.70 9.81 -3.59
CA LYS A 92 8.07 8.66 -4.44
C LYS A 92 7.18 7.45 -4.16
N VAL A 93 6.89 7.17 -2.89
CA VAL A 93 5.96 6.09 -2.49
C VAL A 93 4.56 6.36 -3.06
N ARG A 94 4.05 7.58 -2.94
CA ARG A 94 2.76 7.99 -3.54
C ARG A 94 2.73 7.68 -5.04
N ASP A 95 3.81 7.90 -5.77
CA ASP A 95 3.82 7.75 -7.22
C ASP A 95 4.02 6.31 -7.70
N GLN A 96 4.78 5.49 -6.98
CA GLN A 96 5.16 4.16 -7.44
C GLN A 96 4.47 3.02 -6.67
N LEU A 97 4.24 3.17 -5.36
CA LEU A 97 3.82 2.04 -4.53
C LEU A 97 2.44 1.53 -4.95
N LYS A 98 2.38 0.23 -5.24
CA LYS A 98 1.17 -0.53 -5.55
C LYS A 98 0.87 -1.59 -4.50
N VAL A 99 1.91 -2.18 -3.88
CA VAL A 99 1.76 -3.24 -2.87
C VAL A 99 2.65 -2.98 -1.66
N LEU A 100 2.03 -2.98 -0.48
CA LEU A 100 2.71 -2.99 0.82
C LEU A 100 2.47 -4.33 1.51
N ALA A 101 3.50 -5.16 1.57
CA ALA A 101 3.47 -6.49 2.18
C ALA A 101 3.98 -6.46 3.62
N ARG A 102 3.69 -7.49 4.42
CA ARG A 102 4.05 -7.57 5.85
C ARG A 102 3.66 -6.28 6.62
N SER A 103 2.56 -5.67 6.21
CA SER A 103 2.10 -4.40 6.78
C SER A 103 1.54 -4.60 8.17
N SER A 104 1.87 -3.66 9.05
CA SER A 104 1.28 -3.47 10.38
C SER A 104 0.17 -2.39 10.34
N PRO A 105 -0.64 -2.26 11.41
CA PRO A 105 -1.58 -1.13 11.54
C PRO A 105 -0.88 0.24 11.47
N THR A 106 0.32 0.35 12.04
CA THR A 106 1.12 1.58 11.98
C THR A 106 1.47 1.97 10.55
N ASP A 107 1.79 1.01 9.69
CA ASP A 107 2.13 1.28 8.29
C ASP A 107 0.92 1.80 7.50
N LYS A 108 -0.28 1.27 7.76
CA LYS A 108 -1.54 1.78 7.21
C LYS A 108 -1.77 3.23 7.67
N TYR A 109 -1.55 3.51 8.95
CA TYR A 109 -1.72 4.85 9.50
C TYR A 109 -0.75 5.86 8.86
N ILE A 110 0.55 5.52 8.77
CA ILE A 110 1.56 6.35 8.08
C ILE A 110 1.15 6.62 6.62
N MET A 111 0.70 5.59 5.89
CA MET A 111 0.26 5.72 4.51
C MET A 111 -0.93 6.70 4.38
N ALA A 112 -1.94 6.55 5.24
CA ALA A 112 -3.11 7.42 5.22
C ALA A 112 -2.75 8.87 5.57
N THR A 113 -1.94 9.07 6.61
CA THR A 113 -1.47 10.39 7.05
C THR A 113 -0.67 11.09 5.96
N GLY A 114 0.32 10.42 5.36
CA GLY A 114 1.14 11.03 4.31
C GLY A 114 0.35 11.37 3.04
N LEU A 115 -0.60 10.52 2.64
CA LEU A 115 -1.46 10.83 1.49
C LEU A 115 -2.37 12.03 1.78
N LYS A 116 -2.94 12.14 2.99
CA LYS A 116 -3.72 13.31 3.42
C LYS A 116 -2.88 14.58 3.49
N GLN A 117 -1.64 14.50 3.97
CA GLN A 117 -0.67 15.60 4.00
C GLN A 117 -0.37 16.12 2.57
N LEU A 118 -0.42 15.24 1.57
CA LEU A 118 -0.30 15.59 0.15
C LEU A 118 -1.66 15.94 -0.50
N HIS A 119 -2.68 16.26 0.28
CA HIS A 119 -4.03 16.66 -0.14
C HIS A 119 -4.79 15.61 -0.98
N HIS A 120 -4.45 14.32 -0.83
CA HIS A 120 -5.25 13.24 -1.42
C HIS A 120 -6.43 12.87 -0.52
N VAL A 121 -7.56 12.59 -1.15
CA VAL A 121 -8.69 11.91 -0.50
C VAL A 121 -8.41 10.40 -0.50
N VAL A 122 -8.47 9.78 0.67
CA VAL A 122 -8.11 8.36 0.87
C VAL A 122 -9.29 7.62 1.47
N ALA A 123 -9.62 6.47 0.87
CA ALA A 123 -10.44 5.45 1.49
C ALA A 123 -9.57 4.22 1.75
N MET A 124 -9.65 3.66 2.95
CA MET A 124 -9.03 2.38 3.29
C MET A 124 -10.12 1.39 3.68
N THR A 125 -9.95 0.14 3.26
CA THR A 125 -10.85 -0.96 3.57
C THR A 125 -10.05 -2.11 4.15
N GLY A 126 -10.51 -2.69 5.24
CA GLY A 126 -9.99 -3.92 5.79
C GLY A 126 -11.05 -4.64 6.62
N ASP A 127 -10.77 -5.90 6.90
CA ASP A 127 -11.60 -6.83 7.69
C ASP A 127 -11.14 -6.92 9.16
N GLY A 128 -10.04 -6.26 9.49
CA GLY A 128 -9.44 -6.29 10.82
C GLY A 128 -10.18 -5.37 11.80
N THR A 129 -10.35 -5.84 13.03
CA THR A 129 -10.76 -5.05 14.20
C THR A 129 -9.83 -3.86 14.51
N ASN A 130 -8.74 -3.68 13.76
CA ASN A 130 -7.74 -2.61 13.86
C ASN A 130 -7.98 -1.43 12.89
N ASP A 131 -9.10 -1.37 12.16
CA ASP A 131 -9.46 -0.20 11.33
C ASP A 131 -10.33 0.84 12.08
N ALA A 132 -10.37 0.76 13.42
CA ALA A 132 -10.97 1.80 14.26
C ALA A 132 -9.96 2.94 14.52
N PRO A 133 -10.37 4.21 14.41
CA PRO A 133 -9.52 5.36 14.73
C PRO A 133 -9.17 5.43 16.22
#